data_AF-A0A9E2DFI5-F1
#
_entry.id   AF-A0A9E2DFI5-F1
#
_cell.length_a   1.000
_cell.length_b   1.000
_cell.length_c   1.000
_cell.angle_alpha   90.00
_cell.angle_beta   90.00
_cell.angle_gamma   90.00
#
_symmetry.space_group_name_H-M   'P 1'
#
loop_
_entity.id
_entity.type
_entity.pdbx_description
1 polymer ?
#
loop_
_entity_poly.entity_id
_entity_poly.type
_entity_poly.pdbx_seq_one_letter_code
_entity_poly.pdbx_strand_id
1 'polypeptide(L)' 'MKLRYFFIVLPIIGASQNLIVSEILHKGNSVTKDYIIQREIQHKIQMPLDSAIAI' A
#
# COMPACT_ATOMS: atom_id res chain seq x y z
N MET A 1 14.16 6.21 34.37
CA MET A 1 12.85 6.42 33.72
C MET A 1 12.91 6.96 32.28
N LYS A 2 14.05 7.43 31.75
CA LYS A 2 14.15 8.00 30.39
C LYS A 2 14.25 6.95 29.26
N LEU A 3 14.88 5.80 29.53
CA LEU A 3 15.10 4.73 28.55
C LEU A 3 13.81 4.02 28.11
N ARG A 4 12.80 3.98 28.98
CA ARG A 4 11.51 3.33 28.70
C ARG A 4 10.74 4.05 27.58
N TYR A 5 10.84 5.38 27.52
CA TYR A 5 10.23 6.16 26.45
C TYR A 5 10.90 5.91 25.11
N PHE A 6 12.22 5.71 25.07
CA PHE A 6 12.97 5.40 23.84
C PHE A 6 12.44 4.15 23.13
N PHE A 7 12.15 3.07 23.87
CA PHE A 7 11.55 1.86 23.31
C PHE A 7 10.11 2.04 22.82
N ILE A 8 9.38 3.05 23.33
CA ILE A 8 8.02 3.36 22.89
C ILE A 8 8.04 4.18 21.59
N VAL A 9 9.02 5.07 21.38
CA VAL A 9 9.11 5.90 20.16
C VAL A 9 9.78 5.18 18.98
N LEU A 10 10.66 4.21 19.26
CA LEU A 10 11.36 3.41 18.24
C LEU A 10 10.42 2.74 17.20
N PRO A 11 9.33 2.05 17.59
CA PRO A 11 8.42 1.44 16.61
C PRO A 11 7.65 2.48 15.79
N ILE A 12 7.40 3.68 16.33
CA ILE A 12 6.66 4.76 15.65
C ILE A 12 7.54 5.36 14.53
N ILE A 13 8.83 5.55 14.78
CA ILE A 13 9.77 6.12 13.80
C ILE A 13 10.14 5.08 12.72
N GLY A 14 10.17 3.78 13.07
CA GLY A 14 10.42 2.70 12.12
C GLY A 14 9.22 2.31 11.25
N ALA A 15 8.02 2.82 11.54
CA ALA A 15 6.77 2.44 10.86
C ALA A 15 6.43 3.30 9.63
N SER A 16 7.40 4.03 9.06
CA SER A 16 7.24 4.57 7.70
C SER A 16 7.30 3.40 6.71
N GLN A 17 6.19 2.68 6.58
CA GLN A 17 6.06 1.56 5.67
C GLN A 17 6.07 2.11 4.23
N ASN A 18 7.22 2.09 3.57
CA ASN A 18 7.31 2.30 2.13
C ASN A 18 6.80 1.04 1.43
N LEU A 19 5.47 0.85 1.47
CA LEU A 19 4.81 -0.31 0.88
C LEU A 19 4.94 -0.22 -0.63
N ILE A 20 5.57 -1.21 -1.26
CA ILE A 20 5.71 -1.25 -2.72
C ILE A 20 4.63 -2.16 -3.29
N VAL A 21 3.93 -1.70 -4.32
CA VAL A 21 2.89 -2.50 -4.99
C VAL A 21 3.55 -3.64 -5.78
N SER A 22 3.37 -4.87 -5.32
CA SER A 22 3.88 -6.07 -5.98
C SER A 22 3.03 -6.46 -7.19
N GLU A 23 1.71 -6.47 -7.03
CA GLU A 23 0.75 -6.87 -8.04
C GLU A 23 -0.59 -6.16 -7.86
N ILE A 24 -1.37 -6.10 -8.94
CA ILE A 24 -2.74 -5.58 -8.94
C ILE A 24 -3.63 -6.68 -9.51
N LEU A 25 -4.48 -7.25 -8.67
CA LEU A 25 -5.38 -8.36 -9.00
C LEU A 25 -6.83 -7.89 -9.05
N HIS A 26 -7.52 -8.18 -10.15
CA HIS A 26 -8.96 -7.96 -10.27
C HIS A 26 -9.71 -9.25 -9.93
N LYS A 27 -10.75 -9.17 -9.09
CA LYS A 27 -11.59 -10.31 -8.72
C LYS A 27 -13.07 -9.94 -8.82
N GLY A 28 -13.92 -10.89 -9.20
CA GLY A 28 -15.37 -10.71 -9.25
C GLY A 28 -15.91 -10.05 -10.52
N ASN A 29 -15.08 -9.82 -11.54
CA ASN A 29 -15.48 -9.25 -12.82
C ASN A 29 -16.00 -10.34 -13.78
N SER A 30 -17.26 -10.76 -13.59
CA SER A 30 -17.90 -11.79 -14.43
C SER A 30 -18.33 -11.28 -15.82
N VAL A 31 -18.64 -9.99 -15.94
CA VAL A 31 -19.14 -9.35 -17.18
C VAL A 31 -18.07 -8.48 -17.83
N THR A 32 -17.40 -7.64 -17.03
CA THR A 32 -16.37 -6.72 -17.50
C THR A 32 -15.04 -7.43 -17.74
N LYS A 33 -14.42 -7.17 -18.89
CA LYS A 33 -13.12 -7.75 -19.26
C LYS A 33 -11.98 -7.12 -18.46
N ASP A 34 -11.00 -7.92 -18.08
CA ASP A 34 -9.82 -7.48 -17.30
C ASP A 34 -9.11 -6.27 -17.89
N TYR A 35 -8.89 -6.25 -19.21
CA TYR A 35 -8.17 -5.16 -19.87
C TYR A 35 -8.89 -3.80 -19.73
N ILE A 36 -10.22 -3.82 -19.56
CA ILE A 36 -11.03 -2.62 -19.34
C ILE A 36 -10.76 -2.06 -17.95
N ILE A 37 -10.60 -2.91 -16.94
CA ILE A 37 -10.29 -2.46 -15.57
C ILE A 37 -8.83 -2.00 -15.51
N GLN A 38 -7.92 -2.78 -16.09
CA GLN A 38 -6.49 -2.53 -16.09
C GLN A 38 -6.12 -1.16 -16.69
N ARG A 39 -6.79 -0.74 -17.78
CA ARG A 39 -6.49 0.55 -18.42
C ARG A 39 -6.92 1.78 -17.60
N GLU A 40 -7.89 1.64 -16.70
CA GLU A 40 -8.38 2.76 -15.89
C GLU A 40 -7.48 3.00 -14.66
N ILE A 41 -6.82 1.95 -14.17
CA ILE A 41 -5.89 2.05 -13.04
C ILE A 41 -4.58 2.72 -13.48
N GLN A 42 -4.34 3.93 -12.98
CA GLN A 42 -3.11 4.69 -13.26
C GLN A 42 -1.93 4.28 -12.36
N HIS A 43 -2.21 3.62 -11.24
CA HIS A 43 -1.21 3.22 -10.27
C HIS A 43 -0.38 2.05 -10.81
N LYS A 44 0.95 2.18 -10.79
CA LYS A 44 1.86 1.18 -11.37
C LYS A 44 2.35 0.19 -10.31
N ILE A 45 2.69 -1.00 -10.77
CA ILE A 45 3.50 -1.93 -10.00
C ILE A 45 4.90 -1.34 -9.74
N GLN A 46 5.56 -1.82 -8.69
CA GLN A 46 6.90 -1.37 -8.27
C GLN A 46 6.97 0.13 -7.92
N MET A 47 5.82 0.76 -7.66
CA MET A 47 5.74 2.10 -7.09
C MET A 47 5.32 2.04 -5.62
N PRO A 48 5.71 3.03 -4.81
CA PRO A 48 5.16 3.20 -3.47
C PRO A 48 3.64 3.25 -3.54
N LEU A 49 2.98 2.53 -2.65
CA LEU A 49 1.53 2.51 -2.51
C LEU A 49 1.06 3.94 -2.23
N ASP A 50 0.21 4.44 -3.11
CA ASP A 50 -0.41 5.75 -2.94
C ASP A 50 -1.63 5.59 -2.03
N SER A 51 -1.35 5.55 -0.73
CA SER A 51 -2.30 5.21 0.31
C SER A 51 -2.97 6.42 0.96
N ALA A 52 -3.28 7.47 0.20
CA ALA A 52 -4.15 8.55 0.72
C ALA A 52 -5.46 8.02 1.36
N ILE A 53 -5.84 6.76 1.05
CA ILE A 53 -7.02 6.05 1.58
C ILE A 53 -6.68 4.59 2.01
N ALA A 54 -5.42 4.23 2.31
CA ALA A 54 -5.15 2.92 2.94
C ALA A 54 -5.00 3.10 4.47
N ILE A 55 -6.16 3.20 5.14
CA ILE A 55 -6.30 3.14 6.61
C ILE A 55 -6.80 1.74 6.97
#